data_AF-A0A494ZAW6-F1
#
_entry.id   AF-A0A494ZAW6-F1
#
_cell.length_a   1.000
_cell.length_b   1.000
_cell.length_c   1.000
_cell.angle_alpha   90.00
_cell.angle_beta   90.00
_cell.angle_gamma   90.00
#
_symmetry.space_group_name_H-M   'P 1'
#
loop_
_entity.id
_entity.type
_entity.pdbx_description
1 polymer ?
#
loop_
_entity_poly.entity_id
_entity_poly.type
_entity_poly.pdbx_seq_one_letter_code
_entity_poly.pdbx_strand_id
1 'polypeptide(L)'
;MVQYTYRFEKILTIREQEKQETEIAYKESVRDFEEVATRLYEALKKKEDLIAYQNERLSIGATIDKIHHFSSFINSLEKSIAELQTKVMQARTKMNWYEQKMIEKNIEVRKFEKMKEKDYQIFKEEQERSEMLYLDELSSLMYNKKEFR
;
A
#
# COMPACT_ATOMS: atom_id res chain seq x y z
N MET A 1 -3.62 -12.47 39.37
CA MET A 1 -3.60 -11.41 38.34
C MET A 1 -4.29 -11.95 37.12
N VAL A 2 -5.41 -11.35 36.72
CA VAL A 2 -6.15 -11.76 35.51
C VAL A 2 -5.37 -11.23 34.31
N GLN A 3 -5.05 -12.09 33.34
CA GLN A 3 -4.34 -11.69 32.13
C GLN A 3 -5.31 -11.06 31.14
N TYR A 4 -5.02 -9.84 30.69
CA TYR A 4 -5.84 -9.16 29.69
C TYR A 4 -5.88 -9.94 28.38
N THR A 5 -7.08 -10.22 27.88
CA THR A 5 -7.30 -10.89 26.60
C THR A 5 -8.30 -10.11 25.78
N TYR A 6 -7.85 -9.54 24.67
CA TYR A 6 -8.73 -8.79 23.79
C TYR A 6 -9.67 -9.73 23.02
N ARG A 7 -10.97 -9.48 23.09
CA ARG A 7 -12.00 -10.37 22.50
C ARG A 7 -11.86 -10.53 20.98
N PHE A 8 -11.33 -9.52 20.30
CA PHE A 8 -11.17 -9.52 18.84
C PHE A 8 -9.72 -9.72 18.38
N GLU A 9 -8.84 -10.27 19.22
CA GLU A 9 -7.43 -10.47 18.89
C GLU A 9 -7.24 -11.28 17.59
N LYS A 10 -7.97 -12.38 17.45
CA LYS A 10 -7.92 -13.21 16.23
C LYS A 10 -8.35 -12.45 14.97
N ILE A 11 -9.36 -11.58 15.10
CA ILE A 11 -9.83 -10.76 13.97
C ILE A 11 -8.75 -9.74 13.62
N LEU A 12 -8.15 -9.08 14.61
CA LEU A 12 -7.07 -8.12 14.38
C LEU A 12 -5.89 -8.77 13.64
N THR A 13 -5.46 -9.97 14.04
CA THR A 13 -4.39 -10.71 13.35
C THR A 13 -4.73 -11.00 11.89
N ILE A 14 -5.95 -11.45 11.59
CA ILE A 14 -6.39 -11.69 10.21
C ILE A 14 -6.38 -10.39 9.40
N ARG A 15 -6.85 -9.28 9.98
CA ARG A 15 -6.85 -7.97 9.30
C ARG A 15 -5.44 -7.43 9.06
N GLU A 16 -4.51 -7.67 9.97
CA GLU A 16 -3.10 -7.34 9.77
C GLU A 16 -2.47 -8.15 8.63
N GLN A 17 -2.83 -9.43 8.51
CA GLN A 17 -2.41 -10.27 7.37
C GLN A 17 -2.99 -9.74 6.05
N GLU A 18 -4.30 -9.46 5.98
CA GLU A 18 -4.93 -8.86 4.79
C GLU A 18 -4.28 -7.52 4.39
N LYS A 19 -3.90 -6.71 5.38
CA LYS A 19 -3.17 -5.45 5.16
C LYS A 19 -1.79 -5.70 4.54
N GLN A 20 -1.05 -6.70 5.04
CA GLN A 20 0.26 -7.06 4.48
C GLN A 20 0.13 -7.59 3.04
N GLU A 21 -0.85 -8.45 2.78
CA GLU A 21 -1.13 -8.98 1.44
C GLU A 21 -1.46 -7.85 0.45
N THR A 22 -2.30 -6.90 0.85
CA THR A 22 -2.64 -5.74 -0.01
C THR A 22 -1.46 -4.79 -0.22
N GLU A 23 -0.57 -4.64 0.76
CA GLU A 23 0.68 -3.86 0.61
C GLU A 23 1.65 -4.52 -0.37
N ILE A 24 1.77 -5.85 -0.34
CA ILE A 24 2.58 -6.62 -1.30
C ILE A 24 1.99 -6.46 -2.71
N ALA A 25 0.69 -6.66 -2.86
CA ALA A 25 0.02 -6.54 -4.16
C ALA A 25 0.14 -5.11 -4.75
N TYR A 26 0.07 -4.09 -3.90
CA TYR A 26 0.33 -2.71 -4.32
C TYR A 26 1.76 -2.53 -4.80
N LYS A 27 2.77 -3.00 -4.05
CA LYS A 27 4.19 -2.93 -4.47
C LYS A 27 4.43 -3.64 -5.80
N GLU A 28 3.83 -4.80 -6.02
CA GLU A 28 3.89 -5.50 -7.31
C GLU A 28 3.27 -4.67 -8.43
N SER A 29 2.10 -4.05 -8.19
CA SER A 29 1.44 -3.20 -9.18
C SER A 29 2.24 -1.95 -9.54
N VAL A 30 2.98 -1.38 -8.58
CA VAL A 30 3.91 -0.26 -8.81
C VAL A 30 5.06 -0.72 -9.71
N ARG A 31 5.66 -1.88 -9.43
CA ARG A 31 6.74 -2.44 -10.26
C ARG A 31 6.27 -2.73 -11.69
N ASP A 32 5.09 -3.33 -11.85
CA ASP A 32 4.48 -3.58 -13.15
C ASP A 32 4.30 -2.26 -13.93
N PHE A 33 3.82 -1.21 -13.25
CA PHE A 33 3.65 0.12 -13.84
C PHE A 33 4.99 0.74 -14.25
N GLU A 34 5.99 0.71 -13.38
CA GLU A 34 7.34 1.24 -13.65
C GLU A 34 8.01 0.54 -14.85
N GLU A 35 7.87 -0.79 -14.96
CA GLU A 35 8.43 -1.55 -16.07
C GLU A 35 7.79 -1.13 -17.41
N VAL A 36 6.46 -1.04 -17.47
CA VAL A 36 5.76 -0.65 -18.70
C VAL A 36 6.02 0.83 -19.03
N ALA A 37 6.08 1.70 -18.03
CA ALA A 37 6.40 3.12 -18.20
C ALA A 37 7.84 3.32 -18.72
N THR A 38 8.80 2.53 -18.23
CA THR A 38 10.19 2.55 -18.69
C THR A 38 10.27 2.14 -20.17
N ARG A 39 9.59 1.06 -20.56
CA ARG A 39 9.51 0.63 -21.97
C ARG A 39 8.90 1.71 -22.87
N LEU A 40 7.86 2.41 -22.40
CA LEU A 40 7.28 3.54 -23.13
C LEU A 40 8.29 4.69 -23.29
N TYR A 41 9.01 5.04 -22.22
CA TYR A 41 10.05 6.05 -22.26
C TYR A 41 11.15 5.71 -23.26
N GLU A 42 11.66 4.47 -23.25
CA GLU A 42 12.67 4.00 -24.20
C GLU A 42 12.17 4.05 -25.65
N ALA A 43 10.92 3.67 -25.90
CA ALA A 43 10.32 3.73 -27.23
C ALA A 43 10.18 5.17 -27.75
N LEU A 44 9.78 6.11 -26.88
CA LEU A 44 9.71 7.53 -27.20
C LEU A 44 11.09 8.12 -27.49
N LYS A 45 12.08 7.80 -26.66
CA LYS A 45 13.47 8.25 -26.87
C LYS A 45 14.02 7.71 -28.20
N LYS A 46 13.79 6.43 -28.49
CA LYS A 46 14.19 5.83 -29.76
C LYS A 46 13.54 6.53 -30.96
N LYS A 47 12.27 6.96 -30.84
CA LYS A 47 11.59 7.73 -31.88
C LYS A 47 12.29 9.07 -32.11
N GLU A 48 12.61 9.78 -31.03
CA GLU A 48 13.30 11.06 -31.08
C GLU A 48 14.68 10.93 -31.75
N ASP A 49 15.49 9.95 -31.33
CA ASP A 49 16.82 9.67 -31.90
C ASP A 49 16.74 9.35 -33.40
N LEU A 50 15.72 8.60 -33.82
CA LEU A 50 15.52 8.25 -35.24
C LEU A 50 15.10 9.44 -36.09
N ILE A 51 14.25 10.32 -35.57
CA ILE A 51 13.86 11.56 -36.27
C ILE A 51 15.08 12.48 -36.42
N ALA A 52 15.89 12.62 -35.36
CA ALA A 52 17.13 13.39 -35.41
C ALA A 52 18.09 12.82 -36.48
N TYR A 53 18.29 11.51 -36.48
CA TYR A 53 19.12 10.83 -37.47
C TYR A 53 18.60 10.99 -38.91
N GLN A 54 17.28 10.90 -39.11
CA GLN A 54 16.67 11.12 -40.42
C GLN A 54 16.90 12.55 -40.91
N ASN A 55 16.73 13.55 -40.04
CA ASN A 55 16.94 14.97 -40.38
C ASN A 55 18.39 15.23 -40.78
N GLU A 56 19.35 14.66 -40.06
CA GLU A 56 20.77 14.75 -40.44
C GLU A 56 21.02 14.14 -41.82
N ARG A 57 20.48 12.94 -42.09
CA ARG A 57 20.65 12.28 -43.39
C ARG A 57 19.98 13.03 -44.55
N LEU A 58 18.84 13.66 -44.30
CA LEU A 58 18.17 14.49 -45.31
C LEU A 58 19.00 15.73 -45.67
N SER A 59 19.78 16.27 -44.72
CA SER A 59 20.65 17.43 -44.97
C SER A 59 21.83 17.13 -45.92
N ILE A 60 22.31 15.88 -45.93
CA ILE A 60 23.43 15.42 -46.76
C ILE A 60 22.95 14.87 -48.12
N GLY A 61 21.65 14.53 -48.22
CA GLY A 61 21.03 13.90 -49.38
C GLY A 61 20.78 12.40 -49.15
N ALA A 62 19.53 11.97 -49.38
CA ALA A 62 19.10 10.59 -49.21
C ALA A 62 18.29 10.09 -50.42
N THR A 63 18.44 8.81 -50.75
CA THR A 63 17.63 8.13 -51.78
C THR A 63 16.17 8.01 -51.33
N ILE A 64 15.23 8.11 -52.28
CA ILE A 64 13.78 7.98 -52.04
C ILE A 64 13.43 6.69 -51.28
N ASP A 65 14.05 5.56 -51.62
CA ASP A 65 13.84 4.29 -50.92
C ASP A 65 14.17 4.35 -49.42
N LYS A 66 15.28 5.03 -49.07
CA LYS A 66 15.67 5.18 -47.66
C LYS A 66 14.67 6.05 -46.91
N ILE A 67 14.18 7.12 -47.53
CA ILE A 67 13.15 8.00 -46.94
C ILE A 67 11.86 7.21 -46.67
N HIS A 68 11.43 6.39 -47.63
CA HIS A 68 10.27 5.51 -47.46
C HIS A 68 10.47 4.50 -46.32
N HIS A 69 11.62 3.83 -46.27
CA HIS A 69 11.93 2.88 -45.20
C HIS A 69 11.88 3.53 -43.81
N PHE A 70 12.47 4.71 -43.62
CA PHE A 70 12.41 5.44 -42.35
C PHE A 70 10.98 5.82 -41.97
N SER A 71 10.19 6.32 -42.93
CA SER A 71 8.78 6.66 -42.70
C SER A 71 7.96 5.44 -42.26
N SER A 72 8.10 4.30 -42.94
CA SER A 72 7.43 3.05 -42.54
C SER A 72 7.86 2.58 -41.16
N PHE A 73 9.15 2.71 -40.82
CA PHE A 73 9.66 2.34 -39.50
C PHE A 73 9.12 3.25 -38.38
N ILE A 74 9.12 4.58 -38.59
CA ILE A 74 8.55 5.54 -37.64
C ILE A 74 7.06 5.25 -37.42
N ASN A 75 6.29 5.00 -38.48
CA ASN A 75 4.89 4.62 -38.37
C ASN A 75 4.69 3.33 -37.55
N SER A 76 5.57 2.34 -37.70
CA SER A 76 5.51 1.11 -36.89
C SER A 76 5.81 1.38 -35.41
N LEU A 77 6.79 2.24 -35.14
CA LEU A 77 7.17 2.63 -33.79
C LEU A 77 6.06 3.43 -33.11
N GLU A 78 5.36 4.30 -33.84
CA GLU A 78 4.19 5.04 -33.34
C GLU A 78 3.04 4.12 -32.94
N LYS A 79 2.77 3.06 -33.72
CA LYS A 79 1.78 2.04 -33.34
C LYS A 79 2.18 1.34 -32.04
N SER A 80 3.44 0.92 -31.91
CA SER A 80 3.95 0.32 -30.67
C SER A 80 3.88 1.27 -29.48
N ILE A 81 4.16 2.56 -29.67
CA ILE A 81 4.02 3.59 -28.63
C ILE A 81 2.56 3.73 -28.19
N ALA A 82 1.60 3.75 -29.12
CA ALA A 82 0.18 3.83 -28.79
C ALA A 82 -0.30 2.60 -27.96
N GLU A 83 0.17 1.41 -28.32
CA GLU A 83 -0.09 0.19 -27.53
C GLU A 83 0.54 0.27 -26.13
N LEU A 84 1.79 0.73 -26.04
CA LEU A 84 2.47 0.92 -24.75
C LEU A 84 1.76 1.96 -23.88
N GLN A 85 1.31 3.08 -24.44
CA GLN A 85 0.52 4.09 -23.73
C GLN A 85 -0.76 3.49 -23.13
N THR A 86 -1.46 2.64 -23.89
CA THR A 86 -2.65 1.94 -23.40
C THR A 86 -2.31 1.01 -22.24
N LYS A 87 -1.20 0.26 -22.35
CA LYS A 87 -0.72 -0.62 -21.27
C LYS A 87 -0.30 0.16 -20.02
N VAL A 88 0.38 1.30 -20.17
CA VAL A 88 0.72 2.20 -19.04
C VAL A 88 -0.54 2.67 -18.34
N MET A 89 -1.57 3.09 -19.09
CA MET A 89 -2.85 3.52 -18.53
C MET A 89 -3.56 2.39 -17.76
N GLN A 90 -3.53 1.17 -18.30
CA GLN A 90 -4.08 -0.02 -17.63
C GLN A 90 -3.32 -0.34 -16.34
N ALA A 91 -1.98 -0.36 -16.39
CA ALA A 91 -1.13 -0.58 -15.23
C ALA A 91 -1.34 0.50 -14.16
N ARG A 92 -1.48 1.77 -14.56
CA ARG A 92 -1.77 2.88 -13.65
C ARG A 92 -3.13 2.72 -12.97
N THR A 93 -4.16 2.34 -13.72
CA THR A 93 -5.49 2.08 -13.16
C THR A 93 -5.46 0.93 -12.15
N LYS A 94 -4.74 -0.16 -12.47
CA LYS A 94 -4.52 -1.30 -11.58
C LYS A 94 -3.81 -0.85 -10.29
N MET A 95 -2.74 -0.09 -10.42
CA MET A 95 -1.97 0.46 -9.29
C MET A 95 -2.84 1.32 -8.37
N ASN A 96 -3.60 2.28 -8.92
CA ASN A 96 -4.48 3.14 -8.15
C ASN A 96 -5.58 2.33 -7.42
N TRP A 97 -6.07 1.24 -8.03
CA TRP A 97 -7.05 0.38 -7.38
C TRP A 97 -6.46 -0.34 -6.16
N TYR A 98 -5.24 -0.88 -6.27
CA TYR A 98 -4.54 -1.49 -5.13
C TYR A 98 -4.21 -0.46 -4.05
N GLU A 99 -3.85 0.77 -4.42
CA GLU A 99 -3.62 1.87 -3.48
C GLU A 99 -4.86 2.15 -2.63
N GLN A 100 -6.03 2.29 -3.27
CA GLN A 100 -7.30 2.50 -2.57
C GLN A 100 -7.63 1.33 -1.64
N LYS A 101 -7.44 0.09 -2.10
CA LYS A 101 -7.67 -1.11 -1.28
C LYS A 101 -6.74 -1.16 -0.06
N MET A 102 -5.48 -0.82 -0.24
CA MET A 102 -4.51 -0.76 0.85
C MET A 102 -4.91 0.30 1.89
N ILE A 103 -5.39 1.47 1.46
CA ILE A 103 -5.89 2.52 2.36
C ILE A 103 -7.11 2.03 3.15
N GLU A 104 -8.07 1.39 2.49
CA GLU A 104 -9.25 0.80 3.15
C GLU A 104 -8.85 -0.18 4.25
N LYS A 105 -7.93 -1.12 3.95
CA LYS A 105 -7.46 -2.12 4.92
C LYS A 105 -6.67 -1.50 6.07
N ASN A 106 -5.84 -0.50 5.80
CA ASN A 106 -5.14 0.24 6.85
C ASN A 106 -6.11 0.93 7.82
N ILE A 107 -7.20 1.51 7.31
CA ILE A 107 -8.24 2.14 8.14
C ILE A 107 -8.96 1.08 8.99
N GLU A 108 -9.27 -0.09 8.42
CA GLU A 108 -9.89 -1.19 9.17
C GLU A 108 -9.04 -1.66 10.34
N VAL A 109 -7.73 -1.89 10.13
CA VAL A 109 -6.81 -2.30 11.21
C VAL A 109 -6.75 -1.25 12.31
N ARG A 110 -6.60 0.04 11.94
CA ARG A 110 -6.57 1.14 12.92
C ARG A 110 -7.83 1.24 13.77
N LYS A 111 -9.00 0.89 13.22
CA LYS A 111 -10.25 0.85 14.00
C LYS A 111 -10.15 -0.20 15.10
N PHE A 112 -9.66 -1.40 14.80
CA PHE A 112 -9.50 -2.47 15.79
C PHE A 112 -8.41 -2.17 16.81
N GLU A 113 -7.27 -1.60 16.40
CA GLU A 113 -6.22 -1.15 17.32
C GLU A 113 -6.77 -0.15 18.34
N LYS A 114 -7.52 0.85 17.87
CA LYS A 114 -8.12 1.87 18.75
C LYS A 114 -9.20 1.28 19.67
N MET A 115 -9.93 0.27 19.21
CA MET A 115 -10.89 -0.46 20.06
C MET A 115 -10.17 -1.28 21.13
N LYS A 116 -9.06 -1.94 20.79
CA LYS A 116 -8.22 -2.69 21.73
C LYS A 116 -7.62 -1.78 22.79
N GLU A 117 -7.12 -0.61 22.40
CA GLU A 117 -6.59 0.38 23.34
C GLU A 117 -7.65 0.82 24.35
N LYS A 118 -8.86 1.17 23.90
CA LYS A 118 -9.96 1.56 24.80
C LYS A 118 -10.39 0.43 25.73
N ASP A 119 -10.53 -0.78 25.19
CA ASP A 119 -10.90 -1.97 25.97
C ASP A 119 -9.86 -2.29 27.05
N TYR A 120 -8.57 -2.11 26.73
CA TYR A 120 -7.49 -2.26 27.69
C TYR A 120 -7.53 -1.21 28.81
N GLN A 121 -7.86 0.05 28.50
CA GLN A 121 -8.01 1.07 29.54
C GLN A 121 -9.16 0.75 30.49
N ILE A 122 -10.32 0.33 29.96
CA ILE A 122 -11.47 -0.08 30.79
C ILE A 122 -11.08 -1.27 31.69
N PHE A 123 -10.37 -2.25 31.14
CA PHE A 123 -9.88 -3.38 31.93
C PHE A 123 -8.97 -2.94 33.08
N LYS A 124 -8.07 -1.99 32.82
CA LYS A 124 -7.16 -1.45 33.83
C LYS A 124 -7.90 -0.70 34.93
N GLU A 125 -8.86 0.15 34.56
CA GLU A 125 -9.71 0.89 35.51
C GLU A 125 -10.51 -0.07 36.42
N GLU A 126 -11.07 -1.15 35.86
CA GLU A 126 -11.81 -2.14 36.64
C GLU A 126 -10.91 -2.97 37.56
N GLN A 127 -9.67 -3.25 37.12
CA GLN A 127 -8.66 -3.90 37.96
C GLN A 127 -8.27 -3.00 39.15
N GLU A 128 -7.96 -1.73 38.90
CA GLU A 128 -7.63 -0.74 39.94
C GLU A 128 -8.79 -0.59 40.94
N ARG A 129 -10.04 -0.54 40.44
CA ARG A 129 -11.24 -0.49 41.28
C ARG A 129 -11.40 -1.74 42.15
N SER A 130 -11.17 -2.92 41.58
CA SER A 130 -11.27 -4.20 42.30
C SER A 130 -10.19 -4.32 43.38
N GLU A 131 -8.97 -3.87 43.08
CA GLU A 131 -7.86 -3.82 44.05
C GLU A 131 -8.15 -2.84 45.19
N MET A 132 -8.73 -1.66 44.89
CA MET A 132 -9.14 -0.69 45.92
C MET A 132 -10.20 -1.28 46.86
N LEU A 133 -11.25 -1.91 46.32
CA LEU A 133 -12.29 -2.57 47.13
C LEU A 133 -11.71 -3.66 48.04
N TYR A 134 -10.77 -4.46 47.52
CA TYR A 134 -10.10 -5.50 48.30
C TYR A 134 -9.24 -4.93 49.44
N LEU A 135 -8.55 -3.80 49.20
CA LEU A 135 -7.77 -3.10 50.23
C LEU A 135 -8.66 -2.50 51.32
N ASP A 136 -9.83 -1.95 50.95
CA ASP A 136 -10.81 -1.41 51.89
C ASP A 136 -11.41 -2.52 52.79
N GLU A 137 -11.74 -3.68 52.21
CA GLU A 137 -12.19 -4.86 52.97
C GLU A 137 -11.11 -5.36 53.95
N LEU A 138 -9.87 -5.48 53.49
CA LEU A 138 -8.74 -5.90 54.34
C LEU A 138 -8.50 -4.92 55.49
N SER A 139 -8.56 -3.62 55.21
CA SER A 139 -8.40 -2.56 56.22
C SER A 139 -9.50 -2.64 57.27
N SER A 140 -10.74 -2.84 56.85
CA SER A 140 -11.89 -3.02 57.74
C SER A 140 -11.74 -4.25 58.63
N LEU A 141 -11.30 -5.38 58.07
CA LEU A 141 -11.04 -6.61 58.82
C LEU A 141 -9.91 -6.45 59.84
N MET A 142 -8.81 -5.79 59.47
CA MET A 142 -7.69 -5.52 60.39
C MET A 142 -8.08 -4.57 61.51
N TYR A 143 -8.84 -3.51 61.21
CA TYR A 143 -9.34 -2.57 62.22
C TYR A 143 -10.21 -3.29 63.25
N ASN A 144 -11.21 -4.06 62.79
CA ASN A 144 -12.07 -4.86 63.68
C ASN A 144 -11.25 -5.83 64.55
N LYS A 145 -10.26 -6.54 63.99
CA LYS A 145 -9.39 -7.42 64.78
C LYS A 145 -8.57 -6.71 65.85
N LYS A 146 -8.27 -5.41 65.69
CA LYS A 146 -7.53 -4.61 66.66
C LYS A 146 -8.39 -4.15 67.83
N GLU A 147 -9.69 -3.90 67.62
CA GLU A 147 -10.65 -3.53 68.66
C GLU A 147 -11.02 -4.70 69.59
N PHE A 148 -10.91 -5.94 69.12
CA PHE A 148 -11.18 -7.14 69.94
C PHE A 148 -9.97 -7.64 70.77
N ARG A 149 -8.84 -6.93 70.77
CA ARG A 149 -7.65 -7.22 71.58
C ARG A 149 -7.48 -6.20 72.70
#